data_AF-A0A662VAS3-F1
#
_entry.id   AF-A0A662VAS3-F1
#
_cell.length_a   1.000
_cell.length_b   1.000
_cell.length_c   1.000
_cell.angle_alpha   90.00
_cell.angle_beta   90.00
_cell.angle_gamma   90.00
#
_symmetry.space_group_name_H-M   'P 1'
#
loop_
_entity.id
_entity.type
_entity.pdbx_description
1 polymer ?
#
loop_
_entity_poly.entity_id
_entity_poly.type
_entity_poly.pdbx_seq_one_letter_code
_entity_poly.pdbx_strand_id
1 'polypeptide(L)'
;MNRDRSAILKRMAELLRAGATMLAETCPKCNSPLFRLKSGEVLCPIHGKVMVVRSEEEYATASATSVLMEVERIASTEISRALSEFRERGKLDNETFKRLFLWLRILERTERIKKLISETQRLSIESREGEKGG
;
A
#
# COMPACT_ATOMS: atom_id res chain seq x y z
N MET A 1 12.18 16.71 27.60
CA MET A 1 11.17 17.68 27.11
C MET A 1 9.79 17.21 27.52
N ASN A 2 9.25 17.79 28.59
CA ASN A 2 7.95 17.50 29.15
C ASN A 2 6.88 18.24 28.32
N ARG A 3 6.31 17.59 27.31
CA ARG A 3 5.16 18.19 26.60
C ARG A 3 4.00 18.21 27.58
N ASP A 4 3.52 19.40 27.88
CA ASP A 4 2.47 19.66 28.86
C ASP A 4 1.28 18.70 28.66
N ARG A 5 1.12 17.73 29.57
CA ARG A 5 0.01 16.75 29.53
C ARG A 5 -1.33 17.46 29.49
N SER A 6 -1.42 18.62 30.11
CA SER A 6 -2.57 19.53 30.08
C SER A 6 -2.91 20.01 28.65
N ALA A 7 -1.90 20.36 27.84
CA ALA A 7 -2.11 20.80 26.46
C ALA A 7 -2.63 19.67 25.56
N ILE A 8 -2.12 18.44 25.76
CA ILE A 8 -2.58 17.27 25.00
C ILE A 8 -4.04 16.95 25.36
N LEU A 9 -4.40 16.99 26.65
CA LEU A 9 -5.77 16.76 27.12
C LEU A 9 -6.74 17.83 26.58
N LYS A 10 -6.33 19.11 26.57
CA LYS A 10 -7.13 20.18 25.97
C LYS A 10 -7.39 19.92 24.48
N ARG A 11 -6.35 19.53 23.73
CA ARG A 11 -6.47 19.21 22.31
C ARG A 11 -7.37 18.01 22.04
N MET A 12 -7.31 16.97 22.88
CA MET A 12 -8.24 15.84 22.80
C MET A 12 -9.69 16.27 23.02
N ALA A 13 -9.94 17.12 24.03
CA ALA A 13 -11.27 17.66 24.30
C ALA A 13 -11.78 18.59 23.19
N GLU A 14 -10.90 19.35 22.53
CA GLU A 14 -11.23 20.15 21.35
C GLU A 14 -11.64 19.29 20.15
N LEU A 15 -10.93 18.19 19.91
CA LEU A 15 -11.28 17.25 18.84
C LEU A 15 -12.66 16.64 19.06
N LEU A 16 -12.98 16.21 20.28
CA LEU A 16 -14.31 15.69 20.62
C LEU A 16 -15.39 16.76 20.44
N ARG A 17 -15.14 18.00 20.90
CA ARG A 17 -16.07 19.13 20.71
C ARG A 17 -16.27 19.50 19.25
N ALA A 18 -15.25 19.37 18.41
CA ALA A 18 -15.36 19.54 16.96
C ALA A 18 -16.13 18.38 16.27
N GLY A 19 -16.54 17.36 17.04
CA GLY A 19 -17.28 16.20 16.57
C GLY A 19 -16.40 15.14 15.92
N ALA A 20 -15.12 15.07 16.31
CA ALA A 20 -14.28 13.93 16.01
C ALA A 20 -14.63 12.75 16.92
N THR A 21 -14.49 11.52 16.42
CA THR A 21 -14.73 10.29 17.18
C THR A 21 -13.41 9.69 17.64
N MET A 22 -13.26 9.42 18.93
CA MET A 22 -12.13 8.66 19.45
C MET A 22 -12.20 7.21 18.95
N LEU A 23 -11.08 6.70 18.47
CA LEU A 23 -10.94 5.36 17.90
C LEU A 23 -10.37 4.38 18.92
N ALA A 24 -10.62 3.09 18.72
CA ALA A 24 -10.04 2.03 19.53
C ALA A 24 -8.53 1.84 19.25
N GLU A 25 -8.09 2.20 18.04
CA GLU A 25 -6.70 2.15 17.63
C GLU A 25 -5.87 3.28 18.27
N THR A 26 -4.62 2.97 18.60
CA THR A 26 -3.66 3.93 19.17
C THR A 26 -2.53 4.26 18.18
N CYS A 27 -1.91 5.42 18.35
CA CYS A 27 -0.82 5.87 17.50
C CYS A 27 0.43 4.97 17.69
N PRO A 28 0.99 4.36 16.64
CA PRO A 28 2.15 3.46 16.78
C PRO A 28 3.44 4.15 17.25
N LYS A 29 3.48 5.51 17.23
CA LYS A 29 4.63 6.29 17.69
C LYS A 29 4.58 6.68 19.17
N CYS A 30 3.39 6.80 19.77
CA CYS A 30 3.25 7.27 21.16
C CYS A 30 2.11 6.62 21.95
N ASN A 31 1.44 5.63 21.40
CA ASN A 31 0.32 4.90 22.00
C ASN A 31 -0.83 5.79 22.48
N SER A 32 -0.97 6.99 21.91
CA SER A 32 -2.09 7.90 22.20
C SER A 32 -3.31 7.51 21.37
N PRO A 33 -4.54 7.58 21.90
CA PRO A 33 -5.76 7.29 21.15
C PRO A 33 -5.84 8.10 19.85
N LEU A 34 -6.24 7.45 18.76
CA LEU A 34 -6.48 8.13 17.48
C LEU A 34 -7.88 8.74 17.45
N PHE A 35 -8.06 9.77 16.62
CA PHE A 35 -9.34 10.47 16.44
C PHE A 35 -9.68 10.53 14.96
N ARG A 36 -10.95 10.28 14.62
CA ARG A 36 -11.49 10.42 13.26
C ARG A 36 -12.27 11.71 13.15
N LEU A 37 -11.86 12.62 12.28
CA LEU A 37 -12.60 13.85 11.97
C LEU A 37 -13.87 13.55 11.18
N LYS A 38 -14.78 14.52 11.11
CA LYS A 38 -15.96 14.46 10.23
C LYS A 38 -15.61 14.31 8.75
N SER A 39 -14.45 14.82 8.33
CA SER A 39 -13.90 14.63 6.98
C SER A 39 -13.54 13.16 6.68
N GLY A 40 -13.44 12.30 7.68
CA GLY A 40 -12.97 10.92 7.58
C GLY A 40 -11.47 10.76 7.83
N GLU A 41 -10.72 11.85 7.99
CA GLU A 41 -9.29 11.80 8.30
C GLU A 41 -9.04 11.32 9.72
N VAL A 42 -8.04 10.46 9.90
CA VAL A 42 -7.59 10.02 11.22
C VAL A 42 -6.35 10.78 11.65
N LEU A 43 -6.28 11.16 12.93
CA LEU A 43 -5.15 11.90 13.48
C LEU A 43 -4.82 11.49 14.91
N CYS A 44 -3.54 11.65 15.25
CA CYS A 44 -3.02 11.60 16.61
C CYS A 44 -2.97 13.03 17.18
N PRO A 45 -3.46 13.26 18.41
CA PRO A 45 -3.45 14.60 19.02
C PRO A 45 -2.04 15.15 19.28
N ILE A 46 -1.01 14.28 19.27
CA ILE A 46 0.39 14.62 19.54
C ILE A 46 1.20 14.80 18.25
N HIS A 47 0.93 13.99 17.21
CA HIS A 47 1.74 13.91 15.99
C HIS A 47 1.04 14.39 14.72
N GLY A 48 -0.27 14.66 14.76
CA GLY A 48 -1.05 15.09 13.60
C GLY A 48 -1.64 13.93 12.80
N LYS A 49 -1.92 14.15 11.52
CA LYS A 49 -2.60 13.19 10.63
C LYS A 49 -1.88 11.84 10.61
N VAL A 50 -2.63 10.76 10.85
CA VAL A 50 -2.15 9.38 10.83
C VAL A 50 -2.93 8.65 9.75
N MET A 51 -2.23 8.18 8.73
CA MET A 51 -2.80 7.25 7.77
C MET A 51 -3.03 5.92 8.49
N VAL A 52 -4.27 5.65 8.90
CA VAL A 52 -4.63 4.33 9.44
C VAL A 52 -4.86 3.43 8.23
N VAL A 53 -3.93 2.51 8.01
CA VAL A 53 -4.08 1.39 7.08
C VAL A 53 -5.19 0.51 7.66
N ARG A 54 -6.40 0.58 7.10
CA ARG A 54 -7.60 -0.08 7.65
C ARG A 54 -8.02 -1.23 6.75
N SER A 55 -7.25 -2.31 6.81
CA SER A 55 -7.71 -3.70 6.71
C SER A 55 -6.50 -4.62 6.54
N GLU A 56 -6.57 -5.84 7.07
CA GLU A 56 -5.62 -6.91 6.69
C GLU A 56 -5.58 -7.08 5.17
N GLU A 57 -6.67 -6.79 4.46
CA GLU A 57 -6.78 -6.81 3.00
C GLU A 57 -6.00 -5.68 2.32
N GLU A 58 -6.05 -4.44 2.82
CA GLU A 58 -5.23 -3.33 2.32
C GLU A 58 -3.73 -3.58 2.59
N TYR A 59 -3.40 -4.17 3.75
CA TYR A 59 -2.02 -4.58 4.05
C TYR A 59 -1.57 -5.76 3.17
N ALA A 60 -2.41 -6.77 2.99
CA ALA A 60 -2.13 -7.93 2.14
C ALA A 60 -2.00 -7.53 0.66
N THR A 61 -2.83 -6.60 0.18
CA THR A 61 -2.73 -6.08 -1.20
C THR A 61 -1.51 -5.18 -1.39
N ALA A 62 -1.15 -4.34 -0.42
CA ALA A 62 0.10 -3.58 -0.45
C ALA A 62 1.33 -4.49 -0.41
N SER A 63 1.31 -5.53 0.44
CA SER A 63 2.34 -6.56 0.52
C SER A 63 2.45 -7.36 -0.79
N ALA A 64 1.32 -7.80 -1.35
CA ALA A 64 1.28 -8.50 -2.64
C ALA A 64 1.79 -7.60 -3.78
N THR A 65 1.42 -6.33 -3.80
CA THR A 65 1.93 -5.36 -4.79
C THR A 65 3.45 -5.21 -4.69
N SER A 66 3.99 -5.11 -3.48
CA SER A 66 5.43 -5.05 -3.24
C SER A 66 6.16 -6.30 -3.77
N VAL A 67 5.61 -7.50 -3.49
CA VAL A 67 6.16 -8.76 -4.01
C VAL A 67 6.11 -8.81 -5.53
N LEU A 68 5.01 -8.38 -6.15
CA LEU A 68 4.86 -8.35 -7.60
C LEU A 68 5.84 -7.37 -8.26
N MET A 69 6.12 -6.22 -7.64
CA MET A 69 7.18 -5.30 -8.10
C MET A 69 8.57 -5.94 -8.06
N GLU A 70 8.85 -6.72 -7.01
CA GLU A 70 10.13 -7.45 -6.92
C GLU A 70 10.23 -8.55 -8.00
N VAL A 71 9.13 -9.25 -8.29
CA VAL A 71 9.06 -10.21 -9.41
C VAL A 71 9.34 -9.51 -10.75
N GLU A 72 8.79 -8.33 -11.00
CA GLU A 72 9.07 -7.53 -12.21
C GLU A 72 10.55 -7.16 -12.31
N ARG A 73 11.16 -6.75 -11.21
CA ARG A 73 12.58 -6.39 -11.16
C ARG A 73 13.46 -7.58 -11.48
N ILE A 74 13.18 -8.74 -10.90
CA ILE A 74 13.92 -9.99 -11.15
C ILE A 74 13.76 -10.40 -12.61
N ALA A 75 12.52 -10.45 -13.12
CA ALA A 75 12.26 -10.84 -14.50
C ALA A 75 12.95 -9.91 -15.51
N SER A 76 12.93 -8.59 -15.27
CA SER A 76 13.64 -7.61 -16.10
C SER A 76 15.15 -7.83 -16.10
N THR A 77 15.72 -8.17 -14.92
CA THR A 77 17.15 -8.47 -14.77
C THR A 77 17.53 -9.72 -15.56
N GLU A 78 16.73 -10.78 -15.46
CA GLU A 78 17.00 -12.05 -16.14
C GLU A 78 16.82 -11.96 -17.66
N ILE A 79 15.81 -11.21 -18.14
CA ILE A 79 15.66 -10.90 -19.57
C ILE A 79 16.88 -10.13 -20.07
N SER A 80 17.31 -9.11 -19.34
CA SER A 80 18.50 -8.34 -19.71
C SER A 80 19.75 -9.22 -19.79
N ARG A 81 19.93 -10.15 -18.84
CA ARG A 81 21.03 -11.12 -18.87
C ARG A 81 20.97 -12.01 -20.10
N ALA A 82 19.80 -12.58 -20.41
CA ALA A 82 19.63 -13.43 -21.58
C ALA A 82 19.84 -12.67 -22.90
N LEU A 83 19.46 -11.40 -22.97
CA LEU A 83 19.75 -10.53 -24.12
C LEU A 83 21.24 -10.23 -24.26
N SER A 84 21.96 -10.00 -23.16
CA SER A 84 23.42 -9.82 -23.19
C SER A 84 24.14 -11.09 -23.66
N GLU A 85 23.75 -12.26 -23.16
CA GLU A 85 24.29 -13.56 -23.62
C GLU A 85 24.07 -13.76 -25.13
N PHE A 86 22.89 -13.39 -25.64
CA PHE A 86 22.60 -13.43 -27.08
C PHE A 86 23.52 -12.48 -27.88
N ARG A 87 23.74 -11.25 -27.38
CA ARG A 87 24.63 -10.28 -28.03
C ARG A 87 26.07 -10.76 -28.09
N GLU A 88 26.55 -11.42 -27.04
CA GLU A 88 27.91 -11.97 -26.99
C GLU A 88 28.08 -13.19 -27.91
N ARG A 89 27.11 -14.10 -27.93
CA ARG A 89 27.19 -15.35 -28.71
C ARG A 89 26.81 -15.19 -30.18
N GLY A 90 26.06 -14.14 -30.51
CA GLY A 90 25.51 -13.90 -31.85
C GLY A 90 24.47 -14.92 -32.32
N LYS A 91 24.06 -15.85 -31.45
CA LYS A 91 23.05 -16.87 -31.74
C LYS A 91 22.16 -17.11 -30.53
N LEU A 92 20.87 -17.30 -30.78
CA LEU A 92 19.89 -17.64 -29.76
C LEU A 92 19.78 -19.17 -29.72
N ASP A 93 20.24 -19.80 -28.65
CA ASP A 93 20.00 -21.23 -28.44
C ASP A 93 18.58 -21.47 -27.87
N ASN A 94 18.11 -22.71 -27.99
CA ASN A 94 16.76 -23.10 -27.58
C ASN A 94 16.54 -22.88 -26.07
N GLU A 95 17.56 -23.10 -25.25
CA GLU A 95 17.47 -22.92 -23.80
C GLU A 95 17.32 -21.45 -23.42
N THR A 96 18.07 -20.56 -24.06
CA THR A 96 17.96 -19.10 -23.91
C THR A 96 16.59 -18.60 -24.37
N PHE A 97 16.08 -19.13 -25.49
CA PHE A 97 14.73 -18.83 -25.99
C PHE A 97 13.65 -19.24 -24.99
N LYS A 98 13.70 -20.49 -24.49
CA LYS A 98 12.75 -20.97 -23.47
C LYS A 98 12.78 -20.12 -22.21
N ARG A 99 13.97 -19.76 -21.73
CA ARG A 99 14.14 -18.91 -20.54
C ARG A 99 13.56 -17.52 -20.75
N LEU A 100 13.82 -16.88 -21.89
CA LEU A 100 13.21 -15.59 -22.26
C LEU A 100 11.69 -15.69 -22.31
N PHE A 101 11.17 -16.72 -22.96
CA PHE A 101 9.73 -16.96 -23.05
C PHE A 101 9.08 -17.12 -21.67
N LEU A 102 9.72 -17.86 -20.76
CA LEU A 102 9.24 -18.02 -19.39
C LEU A 102 9.20 -16.68 -18.64
N TRP A 103 10.25 -15.88 -18.71
CA TRP A 103 10.29 -14.58 -18.03
C TRP A 103 9.27 -13.58 -18.59
N LEU A 104 9.07 -13.56 -19.91
CA LEU A 104 8.02 -12.75 -20.53
C LEU A 104 6.63 -13.17 -20.07
N ARG A 105 6.36 -14.48 -19.96
CA ARG A 105 5.10 -14.99 -19.40
C ARG A 105 4.92 -14.65 -17.92
N ILE A 106 6.00 -14.62 -17.15
CA ILE A 106 5.95 -14.20 -15.74
C ILE A 106 5.57 -12.72 -15.68
N LEU A 107 6.23 -11.85 -16.44
CA LEU A 107 5.90 -10.42 -16.51
C LEU A 107 4.44 -10.16 -16.89
N GLU A 108 3.96 -10.85 -17.94
CA GLU A 108 2.57 -10.73 -18.37
C GLU A 108 1.60 -11.11 -17.25
N ARG A 109 1.86 -12.21 -16.53
CA ARG A 109 1.02 -12.64 -15.40
C ARG A 109 1.08 -11.66 -14.24
N THR A 110 2.26 -11.14 -13.93
CA THR A 110 2.45 -10.15 -12.87
C THR A 110 1.64 -8.89 -13.15
N GLU A 111 1.69 -8.37 -14.38
CA GLU A 111 0.90 -7.21 -14.79
C GLU A 111 -0.61 -7.47 -14.70
N ARG A 112 -1.08 -8.65 -15.13
CA ARG A 112 -2.49 -9.05 -14.99
C ARG A 112 -2.93 -9.10 -13.53
N ILE A 113 -2.12 -9.67 -12.64
CA ILE A 113 -2.43 -9.75 -11.21
C ILE A 113 -2.50 -8.34 -10.60
N LYS A 114 -1.57 -7.44 -10.95
CA LYS A 114 -1.59 -6.04 -10.48
C LYS A 114 -2.86 -5.31 -10.93
N LYS A 115 -3.31 -5.50 -12.17
CA LYS A 115 -4.59 -4.95 -12.66
C LYS A 115 -5.77 -5.43 -11.83
N LEU A 116 -5.88 -6.74 -11.60
CA LEU A 116 -6.95 -7.32 -10.77
C LEU A 116 -6.94 -6.78 -9.34
N ILE A 117 -5.76 -6.63 -8.73
CA ILE A 117 -5.62 -6.01 -7.40
C ILE A 117 -6.11 -4.56 -7.43
N SER A 118 -5.70 -3.77 -8.43
CA SER A 118 -6.11 -2.37 -8.55
C SER A 118 -7.61 -2.20 -8.80
N GLU A 119 -8.22 -3.09 -9.58
CA GLU A 119 -9.66 -3.10 -9.87
C GLU A 119 -10.45 -3.45 -8.60
N THR A 120 -9.98 -4.45 -7.85
CA THR A 120 -10.56 -4.84 -6.56
C THR A 120 -10.50 -3.69 -5.54
N GLN A 121 -9.38 -2.94 -5.51
CA GLN A 121 -9.24 -1.75 -4.66
C GLN A 121 -10.15 -0.60 -5.08
N ARG A 122 -10.40 -0.39 -6.39
CA ARG A 122 -11.34 0.64 -6.85
C ARG A 122 -12.78 0.34 -6.44
N LEU A 123 -13.22 -0.91 -6.64
CA LEU A 123 -14.57 -1.35 -6.27
C LEU A 123 -14.83 -1.23 -4.75
N SER A 124 -13.82 -1.50 -3.92
CA SER A 124 -13.94 -1.35 -2.46
C SER A 124 -13.96 0.11 -1.99
N ILE A 125 -13.32 1.03 -2.74
CA ILE A 125 -13.38 2.48 -2.49
C ILE A 125 -14.75 3.04 -2.89
N GLU A 126 -15.25 2.70 -4.08
CA GLU A 126 -16.56 3.16 -4.60
C GLU A 126 -17.72 2.69 -3.69
N SER A 127 -17.64 1.47 -3.17
CA SER A 127 -18.63 0.93 -2.22
C SER A 127 -18.68 1.72 -0.89
N ARG A 128 -17.55 2.31 -0.46
CA ARG A 128 -17.46 3.12 0.77
C ARG A 128 -17.91 4.57 0.56
N GLU A 129 -17.89 5.08 -0.68
CA GLU A 129 -18.36 6.42 -1.02
C GLU A 129 -19.88 6.48 -1.22
N GLY A 130 -20.50 5.40 -1.70
CA GLY A 130 -21.96 5.28 -1.85
C GLY A 130 -22.75 5.28 -0.53
N GLU A 131 -22.17 4.83 0.58
CA GLU A 131 -22.84 4.81 1.90
C GLU A 131 -22.87 6.16 2.62
N LYS A 132 -22.11 7.17 2.15
CA LYS A 132 -22.10 8.52 2.76
C LYS A 132 -23.13 9.48 2.17
N GLY A 133 -23.94 9.04 1.21
CA GLY A 133 -24.91 9.87 0.48
C GLY A 133 -26.39 9.54 0.73
N GLY A 134 -26.72 8.70 1.72
CA GLY A 134 -28.09 8.31 2.07
C GLY A 134 -28.58 8.94 3.38
#